data_AF-A0A821QAS1-F1
#
_entry.id   AF-A0A821QAS1-F1
#
_cell.length_a   1.000
_cell.length_b   1.000
_cell.length_c   1.000
_cell.angle_alpha   90.00
_cell.angle_beta   90.00
_cell.angle_gamma   90.00
#
_symmetry.space_group_name_H-M   'P 1'
#
loop_
_entity.id
_entity.type
_entity.pdbx_description
1 polymer ?
#
loop_
_entity_poly.entity_id
_entity_poly.type
_entity_poly.pdbx_seq_one_letter_code
_entity_poly.pdbx_strand_id
1 'polypeptide(L)'
;MSTIQKEIHTALLIHVTDDESKTSKNNSLADLLENYFASESMDGCFCDNCQSNQRKYIKYNLERLPRIFIFYLKRWHITKNCNGELQSVSKEDHPIDCPIEINVYPFCSSNTCQPPMIDYVEDLPNLKDLLKQREQVLHTIEPKRTRFDPEINEENIIATHADYQLFAVINHHGGSSDV
;
A
#
# COMPACT_ATOMS: atom_id res chain seq x y z
N MET A 1 -11.66 21.23 -12.53
CA MET A 1 -11.67 19.76 -12.45
C MET A 1 -11.67 19.39 -10.97
N SER A 2 -12.64 18.61 -10.48
CA SER A 2 -12.67 18.18 -9.07
C SER A 2 -12.17 16.75 -8.95
N THR A 3 -11.04 16.53 -8.29
CA THR A 3 -10.53 15.20 -7.93
C THR A 3 -10.99 14.90 -6.51
N ILE A 4 -11.64 13.76 -6.31
CA ILE A 4 -11.95 13.26 -4.96
C ILE A 4 -10.73 12.47 -4.48
N GLN A 5 -10.03 12.99 -3.47
CA GLN A 5 -8.94 12.29 -2.79
C GLN A 5 -9.52 11.55 -1.58
N LYS A 6 -9.10 10.29 -1.36
CA LYS A 6 -9.39 9.54 -0.13
C LYS A 6 -8.07 9.20 0.54
N GLU A 7 -8.02 9.41 1.86
CA GLU A 7 -6.83 9.17 2.67
C GLU A 7 -6.65 7.68 2.95
N ILE A 8 -5.40 7.21 2.87
CA ILE A 8 -5.00 5.82 3.13
C ILE A 8 -3.94 5.86 4.23
N HIS A 9 -4.25 5.31 5.40
CA HIS A 9 -3.40 5.49 6.57
C HIS A 9 -2.35 4.38 6.77
N THR A 10 -2.65 3.11 6.46
CA THR A 10 -1.73 1.99 6.81
C THR A 10 -1.90 0.72 5.97
N ALA A 11 -3.13 0.38 5.59
CA ALA A 11 -3.45 -0.88 4.93
C ALA A 11 -4.21 -0.66 3.61
N LEU A 12 -3.79 -1.38 2.57
CA LEU A 12 -4.48 -1.41 1.28
C LEU A 12 -5.20 -2.73 1.10
N LEU A 13 -6.51 -2.64 0.86
CA LEU A 13 -7.31 -3.76 0.38
C LEU A 13 -7.22 -3.83 -1.14
N ILE A 14 -6.35 -4.70 -1.63
CA ILE A 14 -6.06 -4.85 -3.06
C ILE A 14 -6.90 -5.99 -3.62
N HIS A 15 -7.66 -5.67 -4.66
CA HIS A 15 -8.45 -6.67 -5.36
C HIS A 15 -7.55 -7.50 -6.28
N VAL A 16 -7.55 -8.81 -6.07
CA VAL A 16 -6.99 -9.76 -7.03
C VAL A 16 -8.12 -10.09 -7.98
N THR A 17 -8.07 -9.61 -9.22
CA THR A 17 -9.11 -9.88 -10.21
C THR A 17 -8.48 -10.32 -11.52
N ASP A 18 -8.94 -11.45 -12.04
CA ASP A 18 -8.78 -11.85 -13.43
C ASP A 18 -9.91 -11.23 -14.25
N ASP A 19 -9.94 -9.90 -14.35
CA ASP A 19 -10.91 -9.25 -15.22
C ASP A 19 -10.41 -9.40 -16.66
N GLU A 20 -10.84 -10.45 -17.37
CA GLU A 20 -10.44 -10.76 -18.75
C GLU A 20 -10.68 -9.58 -19.73
N SER A 21 -11.56 -8.64 -19.34
CA SER A 21 -11.89 -7.43 -20.09
C SER A 21 -10.84 -6.30 -19.97
N LYS A 22 -9.96 -6.35 -18.96
CA LYS A 22 -8.83 -5.43 -18.78
C LYS A 22 -7.56 -6.17 -19.14
N THR A 23 -7.04 -5.88 -20.33
CA THR A 23 -5.83 -6.47 -20.89
C THR A 23 -4.67 -6.49 -19.88
N SER A 24 -4.27 -7.72 -19.52
CA SER A 24 -2.93 -8.16 -19.09
C SER A 24 -2.49 -7.97 -17.62
N LYS A 25 -2.12 -9.10 -17.01
CA LYS A 25 -1.08 -9.26 -15.96
C LYS A 25 -1.35 -8.64 -14.58
N ASN A 26 -2.31 -9.17 -13.82
CA ASN A 26 -2.28 -9.01 -12.34
C ASN A 26 -1.37 -10.06 -11.70
N ASN A 27 -0.16 -10.22 -12.23
CA ASN A 27 0.75 -11.29 -11.81
C ASN A 27 1.76 -10.82 -10.77
N SER A 28 1.85 -9.52 -10.50
CA SER A 28 2.74 -8.95 -9.49
C SER A 28 2.02 -7.95 -8.59
N LEU A 29 2.57 -7.73 -7.40
CA LEU A 29 2.10 -6.69 -6.50
C LEU A 29 2.23 -5.29 -7.13
N ALA A 30 3.23 -5.07 -7.99
CA ALA A 30 3.40 -3.82 -8.70
C ALA A 30 2.22 -3.54 -9.64
N ASP A 31 1.85 -4.51 -10.49
CA ASP A 31 0.70 -4.39 -11.41
C ASP A 31 -0.60 -4.10 -10.64
N LEU A 32 -0.78 -4.79 -9.51
CA LEU A 32 -1.95 -4.60 -8.65
C LEU A 32 -2.01 -3.19 -8.04
N LEU A 33 -0.88 -2.62 -7.64
CA LEU A 33 -0.82 -1.25 -7.13
C LEU A 33 -1.07 -0.24 -8.25
N GLU A 34 -0.46 -0.43 -9.42
CA GLU A 34 -0.74 0.41 -10.59
C GLU A 34 -2.22 0.44 -10.91
N ASN A 35 -2.88 -0.72 -10.90
CA ASN A 35 -4.33 -0.82 -11.10
C ASN A 35 -5.14 -0.19 -9.96
N TYR A 36 -4.72 -0.33 -8.71
CA TYR A 36 -5.39 0.30 -7.56
C TYR A 36 -5.34 1.83 -7.62
N PHE A 37 -4.19 2.38 -8.01
CA PHE A 37 -3.95 3.82 -8.09
C PHE A 37 -4.26 4.44 -9.47
N ALA A 38 -4.68 3.61 -10.44
CA ALA A 38 -5.12 4.07 -11.75
C ALA A 38 -6.33 5.00 -11.63
N SER A 39 -6.43 5.95 -12.56
CA SER A 39 -7.59 6.85 -12.62
C SER A 39 -8.78 6.14 -13.25
N GLU A 40 -9.90 6.09 -12.53
CA GLU A 40 -11.16 5.53 -13.03
C GLU A 40 -12.07 6.64 -13.54
N SER A 41 -12.57 6.50 -14.78
CA SER A 41 -13.53 7.45 -15.34
C SER A 41 -14.96 7.09 -14.94
N MET A 42 -15.69 8.06 -14.43
CA MET A 42 -17.12 7.95 -14.16
C MET A 42 -17.89 8.91 -15.06
N ASP A 43 -18.83 8.36 -15.83
CA ASP A 43 -19.74 9.13 -16.67
C ASP A 43 -21.00 9.55 -15.91
N GLY A 44 -21.64 10.63 -16.38
CA GLY A 44 -22.93 11.08 -15.84
C GLY A 44 -22.90 11.70 -14.44
N CYS A 45 -21.72 12.09 -13.93
CA CYS A 45 -21.60 12.69 -12.61
C CYS A 45 -21.99 14.17 -12.63
N PHE A 46 -22.95 14.55 -11.79
CA PHE A 46 -23.35 15.95 -11.65
C PHE A 46 -22.20 16.78 -11.02
N CYS A 47 -21.95 17.96 -11.59
CA CYS A 47 -20.97 18.91 -11.09
C CYS A 47 -21.70 20.17 -10.61
N ASP A 48 -21.66 20.44 -9.31
CA ASP A 48 -22.35 21.60 -8.71
C ASP A 48 -21.86 22.94 -9.28
N ASN A 49 -20.57 23.03 -9.64
CA ASN A 49 -19.99 24.24 -10.21
C ASN A 49 -20.37 24.44 -11.69
N CYS A 50 -20.56 23.37 -12.45
CA CYS A 50 -20.93 23.43 -13.87
C CYS A 50 -22.43 23.25 -14.13
N GLN A 51 -23.21 22.98 -13.07
CA GLN A 51 -24.64 22.67 -13.07
C GLN A 51 -25.05 21.67 -14.18
N SER A 52 -24.18 20.69 -14.46
CA SER A 52 -24.37 19.74 -15.56
C SER A 52 -23.69 18.41 -15.26
N ASN A 53 -24.13 17.36 -15.96
CA ASN A 53 -23.50 16.05 -15.92
C ASN A 53 -22.22 16.07 -16.75
N GLN A 54 -21.12 15.67 -16.12
CA GLN A 54 -19.80 15.63 -16.75
C GLN A 54 -19.11 14.31 -16.42
N ARG A 55 -18.15 13.94 -17.27
CA ARG A 55 -17.20 12.87 -16.96
C ARG A 55 -16.29 13.34 -15.84
N LYS A 56 -16.18 12.56 -14.77
CA LYS A 56 -15.23 12.76 -13.67
C LYS A 56 -14.21 11.63 -13.66
N TYR A 57 -13.07 11.90 -13.05
CA TYR A 57 -12.02 10.90 -12.83
C TYR A 57 -11.77 10.79 -11.33
N ILE A 58 -11.79 9.57 -10.81
CA ILE A 58 -11.37 9.26 -9.45
C ILE A 58 -9.96 8.72 -9.51
N LYS A 59 -9.07 9.26 -8.69
CA LYS A 59 -7.71 8.76 -8.51
C LYS A 59 -7.38 8.74 -7.03
N TYR A 60 -6.85 7.63 -6.55
CA TYR A 60 -6.29 7.52 -5.20
C TYR A 60 -4.83 7.95 -5.21
N ASN A 61 -4.35 8.54 -4.12
CA ASN A 61 -2.92 8.79 -3.90
C ASN A 61 -2.62 8.57 -2.41
N LEU A 62 -1.36 8.30 -2.09
CA LEU A 62 -0.87 8.30 -0.73
C LEU A 62 -0.61 9.75 -0.30
N GLU A 63 -1.27 10.19 0.76
CA GLU A 63 -1.02 11.50 1.38
C GLU A 63 -0.06 11.40 2.57
N ARG A 64 0.11 10.18 3.09
CA ARG A 64 1.01 9.89 4.18
C ARG A 64 1.61 8.50 4.00
N LEU A 65 2.91 8.40 4.21
CA LEU A 65 3.62 7.13 4.17
C LEU A 65 3.60 6.48 5.57
N PRO A 66 2.99 5.29 5.76
CA PRO A 66 3.06 4.59 7.03
C PRO A 66 4.45 4.02 7.27
N ARG A 67 4.82 3.77 8.52
CA ARG A 67 6.09 3.05 8.82
C ARG A 67 6.02 1.58 8.44
N ILE A 68 4.82 1.00 8.52
CA ILE A 68 4.54 -0.39 8.19
C ILE A 68 3.41 -0.36 7.18
N PHE A 69 3.69 -0.86 5.98
CA PHE A 69 2.71 -0.94 4.92
C PHE A 69 2.11 -2.35 4.89
N ILE A 70 0.78 -2.45 4.95
CA ILE A 70 0.08 -3.74 4.92
C ILE A 70 -0.70 -3.86 3.61
N PHE A 71 -0.37 -4.86 2.80
CA PHE A 71 -1.13 -5.19 1.60
C PHE A 71 -2.04 -6.40 1.90
N TYR A 72 -3.35 -6.16 1.92
CA TYR A 72 -4.34 -7.23 2.02
C TYR A 72 -4.79 -7.63 0.61
N LEU A 73 -4.43 -8.84 0.20
CA LEU A 73 -4.87 -9.40 -1.07
C LEU A 73 -6.28 -9.99 -0.91
N LYS A 74 -7.27 -9.36 -1.53
CA LYS A 74 -8.67 -9.82 -1.51
C LYS A 74 -8.81 -11.04 -2.42
N ARG A 75 -8.48 -12.20 -1.87
CA ARG A 75 -8.54 -13.50 -2.56
C ARG A 75 -9.87 -14.23 -2.37
N TRP A 76 -10.77 -13.77 -1.51
CA TRP A 76 -12.02 -14.49 -1.24
C TRP A 76 -13.21 -13.81 -1.93
N HIS A 77 -13.99 -14.62 -2.64
CA HIS A 77 -15.18 -14.21 -3.37
C HIS A 77 -16.40 -14.89 -2.77
N ILE A 78 -17.45 -14.10 -2.53
CA ILE A 78 -18.72 -14.58 -2.03
C ILE A 78 -19.72 -14.43 -3.16
N THR A 79 -20.24 -15.54 -3.67
CA THR A 79 -21.31 -15.55 -4.66
C THR A 79 -22.63 -15.69 -3.94
N LYS A 80 -23.59 -14.85 -4.29
CA LYS A 80 -24.96 -14.89 -3.77
C LYS A 80 -25.93 -15.21 -4.90
N ASN A 81 -26.99 -15.96 -4.60
CA ASN A 81 -28.06 -16.22 -5.56
C ASN A 81 -28.95 -14.98 -5.77
N CYS A 82 -29.95 -15.07 -6.65
CA CYS A 82 -30.90 -13.99 -6.93
C CYS A 82 -31.75 -13.56 -5.72
N ASN A 83 -31.86 -14.40 -4.70
CA ASN A 83 -32.55 -14.11 -3.45
C ASN A 83 -31.62 -13.45 -2.41
N GLY A 84 -30.34 -13.25 -2.74
CA GLY A 84 -29.33 -12.70 -1.84
C GLY A 84 -28.76 -13.70 -0.83
N GLU A 85 -29.10 -14.99 -0.95
CA GLU A 85 -28.58 -16.06 -0.10
C GLU A 85 -27.19 -16.49 -0.57
N LEU A 86 -26.37 -16.98 0.38
CA LEU A 86 -25.02 -17.46 0.09
C LEU A 86 -25.10 -18.68 -0.84
N GLN A 87 -24.49 -18.59 -2.02
CA GLN A 87 -24.42 -19.68 -2.99
C GLN A 87 -23.07 -20.40 -2.91
N SER A 88 -21.96 -19.65 -2.86
CA SER A 88 -20.62 -20.23 -2.75
C SER A 88 -19.63 -19.24 -2.17
N VAL A 89 -18.56 -19.78 -1.59
CA VAL A 89 -17.36 -19.04 -1.21
C VAL A 89 -16.20 -19.68 -1.97
N SER A 90 -15.52 -18.89 -2.79
CA SER A 90 -14.35 -19.36 -3.54
C SER A 90 -13.14 -18.51 -3.22
N LYS A 91 -11.96 -19.11 -3.40
CA LYS A 91 -10.68 -18.45 -3.22
C LYS A 91 -9.95 -18.34 -4.56
N GLU A 92 -9.45 -17.14 -4.85
CA GLU A 92 -8.54 -16.85 -5.94
C GLU A 92 -7.12 -17.26 -5.54
N ASP A 93 -6.66 -18.36 -6.14
CA ASP A 93 -5.38 -18.99 -5.84
C ASP A 93 -4.29 -18.64 -6.87
N HIS A 94 -4.57 -17.71 -7.80
CA HIS A 94 -3.58 -17.25 -8.77
C HIS A 94 -2.30 -16.72 -8.07
N PRO A 95 -1.10 -17.16 -8.48
CA PRO A 95 0.15 -16.69 -7.90
C PRO A 95 0.33 -15.18 -8.14
N ILE A 96 0.78 -14.48 -7.10
CA ILE A 96 1.16 -13.08 -7.17
C ILE A 96 2.64 -12.99 -6.79
N ASP A 97 3.43 -12.42 -7.69
CA ASP A 97 4.82 -12.09 -7.42
C ASP A 97 4.91 -10.89 -6.47
N CYS A 98 5.45 -11.13 -5.28
CA CYS A 98 5.63 -10.12 -4.25
C CYS A 98 7.13 -9.86 -4.09
N PRO A 99 7.64 -8.70 -4.54
CA PRO A 99 9.06 -8.41 -4.44
C PRO A 99 9.48 -8.20 -2.99
N ILE A 100 10.76 -8.46 -2.70
CA ILE A 100 11.35 -8.20 -1.38
C ILE A 100 11.40 -6.70 -1.09
N GLU A 101 11.52 -5.87 -2.13
CA GLU A 101 11.57 -4.42 -2.02
C GLU A 101 10.51 -3.81 -2.94
N ILE A 102 9.82 -2.79 -2.46
CA ILE A 102 8.82 -2.07 -3.24
C ILE A 102 8.91 -0.57 -3.01
N ASN A 103 8.94 0.17 -4.11
CA ASN A 103 8.89 1.62 -4.10
C ASN A 103 7.45 2.08 -4.37
N VAL A 104 6.86 2.82 -3.45
CA VAL A 104 5.49 3.36 -3.57
C VAL A 104 5.46 4.87 -3.91
N TYR A 105 6.62 5.46 -4.22
CA TYR A 105 6.74 6.87 -4.58
C TYR A 105 5.84 7.25 -5.78
N PRO A 106 5.69 6.42 -6.84
CA PRO A 106 4.80 6.73 -7.96
C PRO A 106 3.33 6.96 -7.58
N PHE A 107 2.92 6.47 -6.41
CA PHE A 107 1.54 6.55 -5.91
C PHE A 107 1.33 7.69 -4.90
N CYS A 108 2.38 8.45 -4.59
CA CYS A 108 2.36 9.57 -3.65
C CYS A 108 1.78 10.84 -4.30
N SER A 109 1.09 11.64 -3.49
CA SER A 109 0.72 13.02 -3.86
C SER A 109 1.90 13.98 -3.72
N SER A 110 1.79 15.19 -4.28
CA SER A 110 2.79 16.25 -4.09
C SER A 110 2.94 16.69 -2.63
N ASN A 111 1.92 16.46 -1.80
CA ASN A 111 1.86 16.88 -0.41
C ASN A 111 2.09 15.70 0.55
N THR A 112 2.70 14.62 0.05
CA THR A 112 2.85 13.40 0.85
C THR A 112 3.77 13.66 2.03
N CYS A 113 3.22 13.50 3.23
CA CYS A 113 3.98 13.65 4.45
C CYS A 113 4.71 12.37 4.81
N GLN A 114 5.90 12.54 5.37
CA GLN A 114 6.67 11.43 5.95
C GLN A 114 5.90 10.77 7.10
N PRO A 115 6.21 9.49 7.41
CA PRO A 115 5.72 8.87 8.63
C PRO A 115 6.06 9.77 9.83
N PRO A 116 5.17 9.84 10.84
CA PRO A 116 5.49 10.59 12.04
C PRO A 116 6.81 10.07 12.61
N MET A 117 7.72 10.99 12.93
CA MET A 117 8.82 10.69 13.84
C MET A 117 8.16 10.35 15.18
N ILE A 118 8.10 9.05 15.50
CA ILE A 118 8.06 8.62 16.89
C ILE A 118 9.37 9.13 17.45
N ASP A 119 9.35 10.32 18.02
CA ASP A 119 10.32 10.66 19.03
C ASP A 119 10.24 9.50 20.02
N TYR A 120 11.31 8.74 20.13
CA TYR A 120 11.46 7.73 21.17
C TYR A 120 11.56 8.47 22.51
N VAL A 121 10.47 9.15 22.91
CA VAL A 121 10.36 9.87 24.16
C VAL A 121 10.21 8.82 25.24
N GLU A 122 11.36 8.42 25.77
CA GLU A 122 11.71 8.40 27.19
C GLU A 122 10.87 7.54 28.17
N ASP A 123 9.75 6.95 27.77
CA ASP A 123 8.81 6.26 28.67
C ASP A 123 8.86 4.73 28.60
N LEU A 124 9.90 4.15 27.99
CA LEU A 124 10.18 2.72 28.12
C LEU A 124 11.32 2.53 29.14
N PRO A 125 11.02 2.13 30.39
CA PRO A 125 12.03 2.00 31.46
C PRO A 125 13.18 1.02 31.13
N ASN A 126 13.02 0.17 30.11
CA ASN A 126 14.03 -0.80 29.66
C ASN A 126 14.86 -0.35 28.43
N LEU A 127 14.65 0.85 27.88
CA LEU A 127 15.36 1.26 26.66
C LEU A 127 16.86 1.49 26.90
N LYS A 128 17.24 2.01 28.07
CA LYS A 128 18.66 2.21 28.42
C LYS A 128 19.43 0.88 28.51
N ASP A 129 18.79 -0.17 29.01
CA ASP A 129 19.40 -1.49 29.12
C ASP A 129 19.50 -2.19 27.76
N LEU A 130 18.48 -2.05 26.92
CA LEU A 130 18.50 -2.55 25.53
C LEU A 130 19.51 -1.79 24.65
N LEU A 131 19.67 -0.48 24.84
CA LEU A 131 20.67 0.32 24.14
C LEU A 131 22.10 -0.04 24.58
N LYS A 132 22.34 -0.29 25.87
CA LYS A 132 23.61 -0.85 26.36
C LYS A 132 23.94 -2.22 25.78
N GLN A 133 22.93 -3.09 25.65
CA GLN A 133 23.12 -4.39 24.99
C GLN A 133 23.44 -4.23 23.49
N ARG A 134 22.82 -3.25 22.81
CA ARG A 134 23.10 -2.96 21.40
C ARG A 134 24.51 -2.40 21.17
N GLU A 135 24.99 -1.51 22.04
CA GLU A 135 26.36 -0.96 21.98
C GLU A 135 27.43 -2.05 22.18
N GLN A 136 27.16 -3.04 23.04
CA GLN A 136 28.05 -4.20 23.22
C GLN A 136 28.13 -5.10 21.97
N VAL A 137 27.06 -5.18 21.16
CA VAL A 137 27.05 -5.97 19.92
C VAL A 137 27.70 -5.21 18.75
N LEU A 138 27.53 -3.88 18.69
CA LEU A 138 28.07 -3.03 17.62
C LEU A 138 29.59 -2.89 17.60
N HIS A 139 30.30 -3.24 18.67
CA HIS A 139 31.77 -3.29 18.68
C HIS A 139 32.39 -4.42 17.83
N THR A 140 31.57 -5.24 17.18
CA THR A 140 32.04 -6.35 16.32
C THR A 140 31.80 -6.11 14.82
N ILE A 141 31.11 -5.03 14.44
CA ILE A 141 30.77 -4.73 13.05
C ILE A 141 31.09 -3.26 12.80
N GLU A 142 32.16 -2.99 12.05
CA GLU A 142 32.45 -1.62 11.59
C GLU A 142 31.27 -1.10 10.76
N PRO A 143 30.60 -0.01 11.17
CA PRO A 143 29.60 0.60 10.32
C PRO A 143 30.33 1.28 9.16
N LYS A 144 30.13 0.77 7.93
CA LYS A 144 30.36 1.57 6.72
C LYS A 144 29.42 2.77 6.77
N ARG A 145 29.86 3.86 7.37
CA ARG A 145 29.24 5.18 7.23
C ARG A 145 29.42 5.59 5.77
N THR A 146 28.41 5.38 4.95
CA THR A 146 28.25 6.16 3.72
C THR A 146 28.13 7.62 4.13
N ARG A 147 29.02 8.46 3.59
CA ARG A 147 28.96 9.91 3.77
C ARG A 147 27.61 10.40 3.28
N PHE A 148 26.87 11.11 4.12
CA PHE A 148 25.71 11.87 3.70
C PHE A 148 26.20 13.03 2.82
N ASP A 149 25.85 13.01 1.54
CA ASP A 149 25.98 14.16 0.65
C ASP A 149 24.89 15.18 1.01
N PRO A 150 25.23 16.48 1.16
CA PRO A 150 24.33 17.49 1.74
C PRO A 150 23.33 18.10 0.74
N GLU A 151 23.21 17.60 -0.49
CA GLU A 151 22.22 18.10 -1.47
C GLU A 151 20.91 17.30 -1.38
N ILE A 152 20.24 17.39 -0.24
CA ILE A 152 18.98 16.69 -0.01
C ILE A 152 17.82 17.69 -0.20
N ASN A 153 17.20 17.68 -1.37
CA ASN A 153 15.91 18.33 -1.62
C ASN A 153 14.77 17.49 -0.98
N GLU A 154 13.68 18.11 -0.53
CA GLU A 154 12.54 17.43 0.13
C GLU A 154 11.97 16.27 -0.72
N GLU A 155 11.95 16.42 -2.04
CA GLU A 155 11.57 15.35 -2.98
C GLU A 155 12.47 14.11 -2.86
N ASN A 156 13.78 14.30 -2.67
CA ASN A 156 14.72 13.20 -2.47
C ASN A 156 14.46 12.51 -1.12
N ILE A 157 14.03 13.23 -0.08
CA ILE A 157 13.73 12.64 1.23
C ILE A 157 12.47 11.77 1.15
N ILE A 158 11.40 12.29 0.53
CA ILE A 158 10.15 11.53 0.36
C ILE A 158 10.40 10.28 -0.48
N ALA A 159 11.19 10.39 -1.56
CA ALA A 159 11.58 9.23 -2.38
C ALA A 159 12.25 8.14 -1.54
N THR A 160 13.18 8.50 -0.64
CA THR A 160 13.86 7.52 0.24
C THR A 160 12.96 6.88 1.30
N HIS A 161 11.87 7.54 1.71
CA HIS A 161 10.90 6.97 2.66
C HIS A 161 9.77 6.18 2.00
N ALA A 162 9.73 6.18 0.67
CA ALA A 162 8.75 5.42 -0.10
C ALA A 162 9.26 4.02 -0.49
N ASP A 163 10.47 3.66 -0.10
CA ASP A 163 11.02 2.31 -0.25
C ASP A 163 10.67 1.45 0.96
N TYR A 164 10.02 0.31 0.71
CA TYR A 164 9.61 -0.65 1.74
C TYR A 164 10.27 -2.00 1.49
N GLN A 165 10.71 -2.62 2.58
CA GLN A 165 11.21 -4.00 2.56
C GLN A 165 10.15 -4.95 3.13
N LEU A 166 10.01 -6.11 2.49
CA LEU A 166 9.10 -7.16 2.90
C LEU A 166 9.55 -7.71 4.26
N PHE A 167 8.73 -7.48 5.28
CA PHE A 167 8.98 -7.95 6.63
C PHE A 167 8.31 -9.29 6.93
N ALA A 168 7.06 -9.48 6.50
CA ALA A 168 6.28 -10.68 6.80
C ALA A 168 5.24 -10.96 5.71
N VAL A 169 4.90 -12.25 5.56
CA VAL A 169 3.82 -12.73 4.69
C VAL A 169 2.91 -13.63 5.51
N ILE A 170 1.60 -13.35 5.50
CA ILE A 170 0.58 -14.20 6.12
C ILE A 170 -0.08 -15.02 5.01
N ASN A 171 0.18 -16.33 5.00
CA ASN A 171 -0.37 -17.24 4.01
C ASN A 171 -1.61 -17.96 4.54
N HIS A 172 -2.57 -18.21 3.64
CA HIS A 172 -3.73 -19.07 3.90
C HIS A 172 -3.73 -20.27 2.94
N HIS A 173 -3.86 -21.48 3.49
CA HIS A 173 -3.95 -22.72 2.73
C HIS A 173 -5.36 -23.32 2.83
N GLY A 174 -5.86 -23.91 1.74
CA GLY A 174 -7.27 -24.32 1.59
C GLY A 174 -8.12 -23.24 0.91
N GLY A 175 -9.37 -23.56 0.52
CA GLY A 175 -10.23 -22.57 -0.16
C GLY A 175 -11.51 -23.06 -0.83
N SER A 176 -11.70 -24.36 -1.06
CA SER A 176 -12.97 -24.88 -1.60
C SER A 176 -13.75 -25.60 -0.52
N SER A 177 -14.90 -25.03 -0.17
CA SER A 177 -15.99 -25.73 0.49
C SER A 177 -17.25 -25.41 -0.31
N ASP A 178 -17.70 -26.34 -1.13
CA ASP A 178 -19.07 -26.31 -1.62
C ASP A 178 -19.99 -26.35 -0.39
N VAL A 179 -20.88 -25.36 -0.27
CA VAL A 179 -21.85 -25.25 0.84
C VAL A 179 -23.10 -26.04 0.49
#